data_AF-A0A7G8WNX9-F1
#
_entry.id   AF-A0A7G8WNX9-F1
#
_cell.length_a   1.000
_cell.length_b   1.000
_cell.length_c   1.000
_cell.angle_alpha   90.00
_cell.angle_beta   90.00
_cell.angle_gamma   90.00
#
_symmetry.space_group_name_H-M   'P 1'
#
loop_
_entity.id
_entity.type
_entity.pdbx_description
1 polymer ?
#
loop_
_entity_poly.entity_id
_entity_poly.type
_entity_poly.pdbx_seq_one_letter_code
_entity_poly.pdbx_strand_id
1 'polypeptide(L)'
;MRREAAVPIDEELETEICRQQTIVAEQWPGAHPHLFPALTGNANGQRAMTYYSYRLMMLHWLKVCDIRDEQGDPVHLTPHQWRHTFACRLINRDVPQEVVRVLLDHESTQMTAHYARITDQTPSATLGTGHQGQHQRRTRHP
;
A
#
# COMPACT_ATOMS: atom_id res chain seq x y z
N MET A 1 -14.36 20.98 15.31
CA MET A 1 -14.67 21.24 13.88
C MET A 1 -14.35 19.98 13.11
N ARG A 2 -15.28 19.45 12.30
CA ARG A 2 -15.03 18.30 11.43
C ARG A 2 -14.17 18.80 10.27
N ARG A 3 -12.98 18.24 10.08
CA ARG A 3 -12.13 18.61 8.96
C ARG A 3 -12.75 18.02 7.70
N GLU A 4 -13.08 18.86 6.73
CA GLU A 4 -13.46 18.39 5.40
C GLU A 4 -12.18 18.13 4.62
N ALA A 5 -11.87 16.85 4.43
CA ALA A 5 -10.78 16.39 3.59
C ALA A 5 -11.37 15.85 2.28
N ALA A 6 -10.88 16.35 1.16
CA ALA A 6 -11.19 15.82 -0.17
C ALA A 6 -9.91 15.22 -0.75
N VAL A 7 -9.99 13.96 -1.13
CA VAL A 7 -8.88 13.26 -1.79
C VAL A 7 -9.24 13.15 -3.27
N PRO A 8 -8.41 13.65 -4.20
CA PRO A 8 -8.65 13.47 -5.62
C PRO A 8 -8.59 11.97 -5.94
N ILE A 9 -9.54 11.52 -6.75
CA ILE A 9 -9.58 10.17 -7.31
C ILE A 9 -9.40 10.25 -8.82
N ASP A 10 -8.82 9.22 -9.41
CA ASP A 10 -8.73 9.10 -10.87
C ASP A 10 -10.04 8.53 -11.45
N GLU A 11 -10.15 8.57 -12.78
CA GLU A 11 -11.32 8.13 -13.53
C GLU A 11 -11.60 6.63 -13.37
N GLU A 12 -10.54 5.81 -13.21
CA GLU A 12 -10.67 4.37 -12.96
C GLU A 12 -11.31 4.12 -11.59
N LEU A 13 -10.83 4.79 -10.54
CA LEU A 13 -11.39 4.67 -9.19
C LEU A 13 -12.81 5.25 -9.11
N GLU A 14 -13.10 6.35 -9.80
CA GLU A 14 -14.46 6.89 -9.92
C GLU A 14 -15.40 5.85 -10.54
N THR A 15 -14.98 5.22 -11.63
CA THR A 15 -15.75 4.16 -12.31
C THR A 15 -16.05 3.01 -11.35
N GLU A 16 -15.07 2.54 -10.59
CA GLU A 16 -15.26 1.46 -9.61
C GLU A 16 -16.16 1.86 -8.43
N ILE A 17 -16.08 3.12 -7.96
CA ILE A 17 -16.99 3.64 -6.94
C ILE A 17 -18.42 3.65 -7.47
N CYS A 18 -18.65 4.15 -8.69
CA CYS A 18 -19.97 4.16 -9.32
C CYS A 18 -20.53 2.74 -9.48
N ARG A 19 -19.70 1.82 -9.97
CA ARG A 19 -20.07 0.40 -10.08
C ARG A 19 -20.47 -0.19 -8.72
N GLN A 20 -19.70 0.09 -7.67
CA GLN A 20 -20.02 -0.39 -6.32
C GLN A 20 -21.31 0.23 -5.79
N GLN A 21 -21.58 1.51 -6.06
CA GLN A 21 -22.86 2.15 -5.71
C GLN A 21 -24.04 1.48 -6.40
N THR A 22 -23.91 1.13 -7.68
CA THR A 22 -24.95 0.39 -8.41
C THR A 22 -25.22 -0.97 -7.76
N ILE A 23 -24.19 -1.75 -7.45
CA ILE A 23 -24.33 -3.07 -6.80
C ILE A 23 -25.07 -2.93 -5.46
N VAL A 24 -24.72 -1.92 -4.66
CA VAL A 24 -25.37 -1.68 -3.36
C VAL A 24 -26.84 -1.25 -3.55
N ALA A 25 -27.14 -0.39 -4.52
CA ALA A 25 -28.49 0.05 -4.80
C ALA A 25 -29.39 -1.09 -5.32
N GLU A 26 -28.85 -2.00 -6.13
CA GLU A 26 -29.55 -3.21 -6.59
C GLU A 26 -29.90 -4.14 -5.42
N GLN A 27 -28.98 -4.30 -4.47
CA GLN A 27 -29.20 -5.15 -3.31
C GLN A 27 -30.13 -4.53 -2.26
N TRP A 28 -30.09 -3.20 -2.10
CA TRP A 28 -30.94 -2.45 -1.18
C TRP A 28 -31.58 -1.24 -1.88
N PRO A 29 -32.70 -1.41 -2.62
CA PRO A 29 -33.33 -0.33 -3.38
C PRO A 29 -33.89 0.84 -2.56
N GLY A 30 -33.87 0.72 -1.23
CA GLY A 30 -34.25 1.78 -0.29
C GLY A 30 -33.07 2.67 0.08
N ALA A 31 -32.90 2.92 1.38
CA ALA A 31 -31.76 3.69 1.88
C ALA A 31 -30.53 2.82 2.08
N HIS A 32 -29.36 3.29 1.64
CA HIS A 32 -28.07 2.64 1.85
C HIS A 32 -26.96 3.69 2.07
N PRO A 33 -26.66 4.07 3.32
CA PRO A 33 -25.75 5.19 3.60
C PRO A 33 -24.26 4.85 3.39
N HIS A 34 -23.92 3.61 3.03
CA HIS A 34 -22.54 3.13 3.00
C HIS A 34 -22.17 2.57 1.63
N LEU A 35 -21.00 2.96 1.12
CA LEU A 35 -20.42 2.36 -0.08
C LEU A 35 -20.08 0.87 0.12
N PHE A 36 -19.69 0.51 1.34
CA PHE A 36 -19.37 -0.86 1.74
C PHE A 36 -20.27 -1.29 2.93
N PRO A 37 -21.49 -1.78 2.66
CA PRO A 37 -22.37 -2.33 3.68
C PRO A 37 -21.84 -3.69 4.19
N ALA A 38 -22.25 -4.07 5.40
CA ALA A 38 -21.96 -5.40 5.94
C ALA A 38 -22.67 -6.47 5.09
N LEU A 39 -21.93 -7.53 4.75
CA LEU A 39 -22.41 -8.60 3.85
C LEU A 39 -23.39 -9.57 4.51
N THR A 40 -23.34 -9.69 5.84
CA THR A 40 -24.13 -10.65 6.61
C THR A 40 -24.92 -9.95 7.71
N GLY A 41 -26.15 -10.40 7.96
CA GLY A 41 -26.97 -9.85 9.05
C GLY A 41 -27.33 -8.37 8.86
N ASN A 42 -27.49 -7.94 7.61
CA ASN A 42 -27.74 -6.55 7.20
C ASN A 42 -28.94 -6.46 6.24
N ALA A 43 -30.10 -6.95 6.68
CA ALA A 43 -31.29 -7.04 5.83
C ALA A 43 -31.74 -5.67 5.27
N ASN A 44 -31.48 -4.58 5.97
CA ASN A 44 -31.89 -3.22 5.60
C ASN A 44 -30.74 -2.34 5.06
N GLY A 45 -29.54 -2.88 4.87
CA GLY A 45 -28.40 -2.15 4.28
C GLY A 45 -27.80 -1.06 5.17
N GLN A 46 -28.28 -0.88 6.41
CA GLN A 46 -27.91 0.26 7.26
C GLN A 46 -26.58 0.06 8.01
N ARG A 47 -26.02 -1.15 8.01
CA ARG A 47 -24.79 -1.45 8.75
C ARG A 47 -23.59 -1.36 7.82
N ALA A 48 -22.59 -0.57 8.19
CA ALA A 48 -21.30 -0.56 7.50
C ALA A 48 -20.54 -1.88 7.72
N MET A 49 -19.70 -2.24 6.75
CA MET A 49 -18.72 -3.31 6.89
C MET A 49 -17.76 -2.99 8.05
N THR A 50 -17.47 -4.00 8.87
CA THR A 50 -16.50 -3.84 9.97
C THR A 50 -15.07 -4.04 9.46
N TYR A 51 -14.11 -3.40 10.14
CA TYR A 51 -12.68 -3.63 9.90
C TYR A 51 -12.31 -5.12 9.93
N TYR A 52 -12.84 -5.87 10.90
CA TYR A 52 -12.56 -7.30 11.04
C TYR A 52 -13.06 -8.10 9.83
N SER A 53 -14.26 -7.80 9.33
CA SER A 53 -14.81 -8.45 8.14
C SER A 53 -13.95 -8.17 6.91
N TYR A 54 -13.60 -6.90 6.69
CA TYR A 54 -12.69 -6.51 5.60
C TYR A 54 -11.35 -7.24 5.69
N ARG A 55 -10.73 -7.27 6.89
CA ARG A 55 -9.46 -7.96 7.11
C ARG A 55 -9.55 -9.46 6.78
N LEU A 56 -10.62 -10.13 7.19
CA LEU A 56 -10.81 -11.55 6.88
C LEU A 56 -11.00 -11.79 5.38
N MET A 57 -11.81 -10.97 4.72
CA MET A 57 -12.01 -11.04 3.26
C MET A 57 -10.70 -10.84 2.51
N MET A 58 -9.90 -9.84 2.90
CA MET A 58 -8.60 -9.56 2.32
C MET A 58 -7.63 -10.75 2.50
N LEU A 59 -7.53 -11.31 3.71
CA LEU A 59 -6.67 -12.47 3.96
C LEU A 59 -7.12 -13.70 3.16
N HIS A 60 -8.43 -13.90 3.01
CA HIS A 60 -8.98 -14.95 2.17
C HIS A 60 -8.61 -14.73 0.70
N TRP A 61 -8.77 -13.52 0.19
CA TRP A 61 -8.41 -13.16 -1.18
C TRP A 61 -6.91 -13.38 -1.47
N LEU A 62 -6.02 -12.94 -0.58
CA LEU A 62 -4.58 -13.17 -0.71
C LEU A 62 -4.23 -14.67 -0.77
N LYS A 63 -4.93 -15.48 0.02
CA LYS A 63 -4.78 -16.94 -0.01
C LYS A 63 -5.29 -17.54 -1.32
N VAL A 64 -6.45 -17.11 -1.81
CA VAL A 64 -7.03 -17.59 -3.08
C VAL A 64 -6.13 -17.24 -4.26
N CYS A 65 -5.50 -16.07 -4.24
CA CYS A 65 -4.54 -15.64 -5.25
C CYS A 65 -3.14 -16.28 -5.10
N ASP A 66 -2.90 -17.08 -4.06
CA ASP A 66 -1.59 -17.65 -3.71
C ASP A 66 -0.44 -16.62 -3.72
N ILE A 67 -0.68 -15.45 -3.14
CA ILE A 67 0.33 -14.39 -3.08
C ILE A 67 1.44 -14.80 -2.09
N ARG A 68 2.69 -14.83 -2.59
CA ARG A 68 3.87 -15.24 -1.85
C ARG A 68 4.92 -14.12 -1.80
N ASP A 69 5.75 -14.15 -0.77
CA ASP A 69 6.93 -13.29 -0.66
C ASP A 69 8.13 -13.86 -1.46
N GLU A 70 9.28 -13.19 -1.33
CA GLU A 70 10.51 -13.54 -2.03
C GLU A 70 11.09 -14.90 -1.57
N GLN A 71 10.71 -15.38 -0.38
CA GLN A 71 11.09 -16.66 0.17
C GLN A 71 10.14 -17.78 -0.28
N GLY A 72 9.03 -17.43 -0.95
CA GLY A 72 8.00 -18.36 -1.40
C GLY A 72 6.93 -18.64 -0.33
N ASP A 73 6.94 -17.93 0.79
CA ASP A 73 5.98 -18.10 1.87
C ASP A 73 4.73 -17.24 1.63
N PRO A 74 3.53 -17.70 2.05
CA PRO A 74 2.31 -16.91 1.91
C PRO A 74 2.40 -15.56 2.63
N VAL A 75 1.99 -14.48 1.97
CA VAL A 75 2.07 -13.15 2.56
C VAL A 75 1.07 -12.94 3.70
N HIS A 76 1.50 -12.21 4.72
CA HIS A 76 0.64 -11.78 5.82
C HIS A 76 0.51 -10.26 5.84
N LEU A 77 -0.55 -9.76 5.19
CA LEU A 77 -0.84 -8.33 5.09
C LEU A 77 -1.96 -7.89 6.04
N THR A 78 -1.91 -6.62 6.41
CA THR A 78 -2.92 -5.87 7.17
C THR A 78 -3.44 -4.72 6.30
N PRO A 79 -4.69 -4.29 6.48
CA PRO A 79 -5.25 -3.17 5.72
C PRO A 79 -4.41 -1.87 5.82
N HIS A 80 -3.74 -1.67 6.96
CA HIS A 80 -2.90 -0.50 7.16
C HIS A 80 -1.66 -0.47 6.25
N GLN A 81 -1.15 -1.64 5.85
CA GLN A 81 -0.01 -1.73 4.94
C GLN A 81 -0.32 -1.17 3.55
N TRP A 82 -1.57 -1.22 3.07
CA TRP A 82 -1.95 -0.55 1.82
C TRP A 82 -1.68 0.95 1.87
N ARG A 83 -2.06 1.57 2.99
CA ARG A 83 -1.82 2.99 3.25
C ARG A 83 -0.32 3.30 3.33
N HIS A 84 0.46 2.42 3.96
CA HIS A 84 1.91 2.57 4.00
C HIS A 84 2.53 2.48 2.60
N THR A 85 2.18 1.46 1.82
CA THR A 85 2.69 1.28 0.45
C THR A 85 2.33 2.47 -0.43
N PHE A 86 1.10 2.99 -0.35
CA PHE A 86 0.69 4.18 -1.08
C PHE A 86 1.54 5.40 -0.70
N ALA A 87 1.71 5.66 0.60
CA ALA A 87 2.52 6.78 1.08
C ALA A 87 3.98 6.70 0.63
N CYS A 88 4.63 5.54 0.80
CA CYS A 88 6.01 5.30 0.35
C CYS A 88 6.14 5.50 -1.16
N ARG A 89 5.19 5.00 -1.96
CA ARG A 89 5.20 5.15 -3.43
C ARG A 89 5.11 6.60 -3.88
N LEU A 90 4.38 7.45 -3.16
CA LEU A 90 4.32 8.89 -3.46
C LEU A 90 5.63 9.59 -3.08
N ILE A 91 6.17 9.31 -1.90
CA ILE A 91 7.43 9.93 -1.45
C ILE A 91 8.61 9.50 -2.32
N ASN A 92 8.66 8.23 -2.76
CA ASN A 92 9.69 7.75 -3.67
C ASN A 92 9.56 8.33 -5.09
N ARG A 93 8.43 8.96 -5.42
CA ARG A 93 8.22 9.74 -6.65
C ARG A 93 8.38 11.25 -6.41
N ASP A 94 9.04 11.62 -5.33
CA ASP A 94 9.30 13.02 -4.94
C ASP A 94 8.05 13.88 -4.70
N VAL A 95 6.91 13.23 -4.45
CA VAL A 95 5.72 13.97 -3.98
C VAL A 95 6.01 14.53 -2.59
N PRO A 96 5.83 15.84 -2.36
CA PRO A 96 6.15 16.45 -1.08
C PRO A 96 5.40 15.78 0.08
N GLN A 97 6.09 15.54 1.19
CA GLN A 97 5.53 14.88 2.38
C GLN A 97 4.28 15.58 2.93
N GLU A 98 4.21 16.91 2.77
CA GLU A 98 3.04 17.71 3.12
C GLU A 98 1.81 17.32 2.28
N VAL A 99 1.99 17.11 0.97
CA VAL A 99 0.92 16.64 0.07
C VAL A 99 0.47 15.25 0.48
N VAL A 100 1.40 14.34 0.78
CA VAL A 100 1.08 12.98 1.24
C VAL A 100 0.33 13.01 2.57
N ARG A 101 0.70 13.89 3.50
CA ARG A 101 -0.02 14.09 4.77
C ARG A 101 -1.48 14.49 4.54
N VAL A 102 -1.72 15.44 3.63
CA VAL A 102 -3.07 15.90 3.27
C VAL A 102 -3.88 14.78 2.61
N LEU A 103 -3.30 14.07 1.63
CA LEU A 103 -3.96 12.95 0.95
C LEU A 103 -4.35 11.81 1.89
N LEU A 104 -3.54 11.56 2.91
CA LEU A 104 -3.83 10.54 3.90
C LEU A 104 -4.77 11.05 4.99
N ASP A 105 -4.99 12.35 5.13
CA ASP A 105 -5.70 12.94 6.28
C ASP A 105 -5.02 12.55 7.62
N HIS A 106 -3.69 12.65 7.69
CA HIS A 106 -2.97 12.51 8.96
C HIS A 106 -3.03 13.81 9.77
N GLU A 107 -3.43 13.71 11.04
CA GLU A 107 -3.47 14.86 11.97
C GLU A 107 -2.08 15.37 12.36
N SER A 108 -1.05 14.52 12.34
CA SER A 108 0.32 14.88 12.72
C SER A 108 1.35 14.53 11.66
N THR A 109 2.35 15.40 11.51
CA THR A 109 3.53 15.18 10.65
C THR A 109 4.35 13.97 11.08
N GLN A 110 4.29 13.56 12.35
CA GLN A 110 5.04 12.41 12.86
C GLN A 110 4.60 11.08 12.23
N MET A 111 3.30 10.90 11.92
CA MET A 111 2.80 9.69 11.24
C MET A 111 3.32 9.58 9.79
N THR A 112 3.62 10.71 9.17
CA THR A 112 4.14 10.77 7.80
C THR A 112 5.67 10.79 7.75
N ALA A 113 6.34 11.21 8.85
CA ALA A 113 7.80 11.22 8.97
C ALA A 113 8.42 9.83 8.87
N HIS A 114 7.65 8.79 9.19
CA HIS A 114 8.13 7.41 9.07
C HIS A 114 8.32 6.96 7.61
N TYR A 115 7.74 7.65 6.64
CA TYR A 115 7.86 7.32 5.21
C TYR A 115 9.09 7.95 4.54
N ALA A 116 10.01 8.52 5.31
CA ALA A 116 11.25 9.09 4.81
C ALA A 116 11.87 8.18 3.73
N ARG A 117 12.26 8.79 2.60
CA ARG A 117 12.73 8.14 1.38
C ARG A 117 13.47 6.82 1.68
N ILE A 118 12.82 5.70 1.37
CA ILE A 118 13.55 4.49 1.02
C ILE A 118 13.84 4.63 -0.47
N THR A 119 14.81 5.50 -0.79
CA THR A 119 15.55 5.34 -2.03
C THR A 119 16.18 3.97 -1.96
N ASP A 120 15.98 3.14 -2.98
CA ASP A 120 16.79 1.95 -3.22
C ASP A 120 18.27 2.36 -3.18
N GLN A 121 18.88 2.30 -2.00
CA GLN A 121 20.27 1.92 -1.91
C GLN A 121 20.25 0.42 -2.19
N THR A 122 20.25 0.05 -3.47
CA THR A 122 20.99 -1.14 -3.86
C THR A 122 22.42 -0.85 -3.42
N PRO A 123 22.98 -1.48 -2.37
CA PRO A 123 24.40 -1.35 -2.12
C PRO A 123 25.05 -2.00 -3.34
N SER A 124 25.86 -1.24 -4.07
CA SER A 124 26.77 -1.80 -5.05
C SER A 124 27.40 -3.05 -4.46
N ALA A 125 27.07 -4.21 -5.03
CA ALA A 125 27.70 -5.46 -4.69
C ALA A 125 29.18 -5.36 -5.12
N THR A 126 30.00 -4.79 -4.24
CA THR A 126 31.43 -5.03 -4.20
C THR A 126 31.61 -6.48 -3.76
N LEU A 127 31.50 -7.40 -4.71
CA LEU A 127 32.07 -8.73 -4.61
C LEU A 127 33.35 -8.72 -5.44
N GLY A 128 34.45 -8.34 -4.77
CA GLY A 128 35.74 -8.85 -5.20
C GLY A 128 35.75 -10.35 -5.00
N THR A 129 36.22 -11.12 -5.98
CA THR A 129 37.35 -12.07 -5.85
C THR A 129 37.60 -12.74 -7.22
N GLY A 130 38.85 -12.64 -7.70
CA GLY A 130 39.48 -13.74 -8.43
C GLY A 130 39.67 -13.58 -9.94
N HIS A 131 40.79 -12.96 -10.36
CA HIS A 131 41.57 -13.59 -11.42
C HIS A 131 43.07 -13.48 -11.14
N GLN A 132 43.71 -14.65 -11.18
CA GLN A 132 45.11 -14.90 -10.95
C GLN A 132 45.98 -14.31 -12.07
N GLY A 133 47.26 -14.08 -11.73
CA GLY A 133 48.35 -14.14 -12.69
C GLY A 133 49.04 -12.81 -12.95
N GLN A 134 50.12 -12.53 -12.23
CA GLN A 134 51.46 -12.70 -12.79
C GLN A 134 52.53 -12.30 -11.76
N HIS A 135 53.33 -13.29 -11.40
CA HIS A 135 54.68 -13.10 -10.89
C HIS A 135 55.50 -12.29 -11.91
N GLN A 136 56.03 -11.13 -11.51
CA GLN A 136 57.28 -10.62 -12.07
C GLN A 136 58.02 -9.72 -11.07
N ARG A 137 59.08 -10.31 -10.52
CA ARG A 137 60.44 -9.78 -10.31
C ARG A 137 60.62 -8.42 -9.59
N ARG A 138 61.23 -8.55 -8.41
CA ARG A 138 62.26 -7.69 -7.81
C ARG A 138 63.03 -6.85 -8.85
N THR A 139 63.21 -5.55 -8.60
CA THR A 139 64.47 -4.94 -8.09
C THR A 139 64.31 -3.43 -7.86
N ARG A 140 64.88 -2.93 -6.75
CA ARG A 140 65.11 -1.51 -6.47
C ARG A 140 66.27 -0.97 -7.33
N HIS A 141 66.16 0.30 -7.68
CA HIS A 141 67.17 1.25 -8.21
C HIS A 141 68.48 1.30 -7.40
N PRO A 142 69.58 1.88 -7.92
CA PRO A 142 69.66 3.08 -8.78
C PRO A 142 70.15 2.86 -10.22
#